data_AF-A0A0N1PH67-F1
#
_entry.id   AF-A0A0N1PH67-F1
#
_cell.length_a   1.000
_cell.length_b   1.000
_cell.length_c   1.000
_cell.angle_alpha   90.00
_cell.angle_beta   90.00
_cell.angle_gamma   90.00
#
_symmetry.space_group_name_H-M   'P 1'
#
loop_
_entity.id
_entity.type
_entity.pdbx_description
1 polymer ?
#
loop_
_entity_poly.entity_id
_entity_poly.type
_entity_poly.pdbx_seq_one_letter_code
_entity_poly.pdbx_strand_id
1 'polypeptide(L)' 'MPRASRSKIQLSEEEKKRRRREQKKLSIRRARAKMNEAELEERRSQDRERYRRKKEQGKIKTIKDYTPLFHF' A
#
# COMPACT_ATOMS: atom_id res chain seq x y z
N MET A 1 -3.39 37.43 -19.47
CA MET A 1 -2.04 37.03 -19.01
C MET A 1 -1.77 35.60 -19.42
N PRO A 2 -0.79 35.32 -20.31
CA PRO A 2 -0.46 33.94 -20.63
C PRO A 2 0.19 33.32 -19.40
N ARG A 3 -0.39 32.22 -18.89
CA ARG A 3 0.27 31.41 -17.85
C ARG A 3 1.62 31.01 -18.42
N ALA A 4 2.70 31.51 -17.83
CA ALA A 4 4.07 31.16 -18.20
C ALA A 4 4.10 29.67 -18.50
N SER A 5 4.20 29.33 -19.78
CA SER A 5 4.21 27.96 -20.25
C SER A 5 5.45 27.36 -19.63
N ARG A 6 5.24 26.64 -18.51
CA ARG A 6 6.26 25.95 -17.74
C ARG A 6 7.17 25.30 -18.76
N SER A 7 8.41 25.80 -18.85
CA SER A 7 9.39 25.32 -19.81
C SER A 7 9.28 23.81 -19.83
N LYS A 8 9.10 23.21 -21.01
CA LYS A 8 9.13 21.75 -21.18
C LYS A 8 10.54 21.32 -20.79
N ILE A 9 10.80 21.20 -19.49
CA ILE A 9 12.00 20.58 -18.96
C ILE A 9 11.94 19.16 -19.52
N GLN A 10 12.82 18.87 -20.47
CA GLN A 10 12.97 17.54 -21.02
C GLN A 10 13.59 16.68 -19.91
N LEU A 11 12.73 16.15 -19.04
CA LEU A 11 13.10 15.21 -18.00
C LEU A 11 13.56 13.91 -18.66
N SER A 12 14.60 13.29 -18.10
CA SER A 12 14.97 11.94 -18.50
C SER A 12 13.84 10.95 -18.17
N GLU A 13 13.83 9.77 -18.81
CA GLU A 13 12.83 8.73 -18.51
C GLU A 13 12.90 8.28 -17.04
N GLU A 14 14.09 8.26 -16.44
CA GLU A 14 14.26 7.93 -15.02
C GLU A 14 13.65 9.00 -14.11
N GLU A 15 13.84 10.27 -14.42
CA GLU A 15 13.26 11.38 -13.67
C GLU A 15 11.74 11.42 -13.80
N LYS A 16 11.21 11.15 -15.00
CA LYS A 16 9.76 10.98 -15.21
C LYS A 16 9.22 9.84 -14.33
N LYS A 17 9.91 8.71 -14.28
CA LYS A 17 9.53 7.56 -13.45
C LYS A 17 9.57 7.90 -11.96
N ARG A 18 10.60 8.60 -11.49
CA ARG A 18 10.71 9.09 -10.11
C ARG A 18 9.57 10.03 -9.76
N ARG A 19 9.31 11.03 -10.61
CA ARG A 19 8.22 12.00 -10.44
C ARG A 19 6.84 11.33 -10.38
N ARG A 20 6.58 10.34 -11.24
CA ARG A 20 5.32 9.56 -11.21
C ARG A 20 5.17 8.78 -9.90
N ARG A 21 6.24 8.17 -9.39
CA ARG A 21 6.22 7.44 -8.11
C ARG A 21 5.94 8.39 -6.94
N GLU A 22 6.58 9.55 -6.92
CA GLU A 22 6.35 10.59 -5.90
C GLU A 22 4.92 11.12 -5.93
N GLN A 23 4.39 11.43 -7.13
CA GLN A 23 2.99 11.82 -7.29
C GLN A 23 2.02 10.74 -6.82
N LYS A 24 2.29 9.47 -7.14
CA LYS A 24 1.49 8.34 -6.65
C LYS A 24 1.52 8.25 -5.12
N LYS A 25 2.69 8.40 -4.50
CA LYS A 25 2.87 8.41 -3.04
C LYS A 25 2.08 9.54 -2.39
N LEU A 26 2.15 10.74 -2.95
CA LEU A 26 1.39 11.91 -2.51
C LEU A 26 -0.12 11.72 -2.65
N SER A 27 -0.57 11.17 -3.77
CA SER A 27 -1.99 10.87 -4.01
C SER A 27 -2.52 9.89 -2.97
N ILE A 28 -1.79 8.80 -2.69
CA ILE A 28 -2.15 7.84 -1.65
C ILE A 28 -2.19 8.48 -0.27
N ARG A 29 -1.20 9.32 0.08
CA ARG A 29 -1.17 10.03 1.36
C ARG A 29 -2.39 10.96 1.51
N ARG A 30 -2.73 11.71 0.46
CA ARG A 30 -3.92 12.59 0.45
C ARG A 30 -5.21 11.80 0.57
N ALA A 31 -5.33 10.68 -0.15
CA ALA A 31 -6.49 9.81 -0.05
C ALA A 31 -6.65 9.27 1.38
N ARG A 32 -5.56 8.82 2.02
CA ARG A 32 -5.58 8.37 3.42
C ARG A 32 -5.92 9.49 4.41
N ALA A 33 -5.44 10.70 4.18
CA ALA A 33 -5.73 11.85 5.04
C ALA A 33 -7.19 12.32 4.96
N LYS A 34 -7.91 11.96 3.88
CA LYS A 34 -9.33 12.23 3.71
C LYS A 34 -10.24 11.13 4.27
N MET A 35 -9.66 10.03 4.75
CA MET A 35 -10.45 8.93 5.32
C MET A 35 -10.90 9.29 6.73
N ASN A 36 -12.18 9.11 7.00
CA ASN A 36 -12.72 9.25 8.35
C ASN A 36 -12.35 8.02 9.22
N GLU A 37 -12.42 8.17 10.55
CA GLU A 37 -12.13 7.07 11.49
C GLU A 37 -13.00 5.84 11.26
N ALA A 38 -14.27 6.04 10.92
CA ALA A 38 -15.20 4.95 10.59
C ALA A 38 -14.74 4.14 9.36
N GLU A 39 -14.34 4.82 8.28
CA GLU A 39 -13.85 4.19 7.04
C GLU A 39 -12.51 3.47 7.28
N LEU A 40 -11.69 3.98 8.21
CA LEU A 40 -10.44 3.34 8.61
C LEU A 40 -10.69 2.04 9.37
N GLU A 41 -11.66 2.02 10.29
CA GLU A 41 -11.99 0.82 11.06
C GLU A 41 -12.70 -0.24 10.19
N GLU A 42 -13.55 0.16 9.23
CA GLU A 42 -14.09 -0.78 8.23
C GLU A 42 -12.97 -1.45 7.43
N ARG A 43 -11.98 -0.67 6.99
CA ARG A 43 -10.84 -1.21 6.26
C ARG A 43 -10.02 -2.18 7.12
N ARG A 44 -9.80 -1.85 8.40
CA ARG A 44 -9.13 -2.75 9.36
C ARG A 44 -9.92 -4.03 9.58
N SER A 45 -11.24 -3.94 9.67
CA SER A 45 -12.14 -5.09 9.79
C SER A 45 -12.00 -6.01 8.58
N GLN A 46 -12.04 -5.47 7.37
CA GLN A 46 -11.83 -6.23 6.12
C GLN A 46 -10.44 -6.89 6.06
N ASP A 47 -9.38 -6.20 6.51
CA ASP A 47 -8.04 -6.78 6.58
C ASP A 47 -7.97 -7.95 7.59
N ARG A 48 -8.60 -7.79 8.77
CA ARG A 48 -8.72 -8.87 9.77
C ARG A 48 -9.49 -10.07 9.22
N GLU A 49 -10.59 -9.83 8.53
CA GLU A 49 -11.40 -10.89 7.91
C GLU A 49 -10.61 -11.62 6.81
N ARG A 50 -9.92 -10.87 5.94
CA ARG A 50 -9.05 -11.45 4.91
C ARG A 50 -7.95 -12.31 5.52
N TYR A 51 -7.35 -11.88 6.63
CA TYR A 51 -6.37 -12.67 7.36
C TYR A 51 -6.97 -13.96 7.91
N ARG A 52 -8.15 -13.88 8.56
CA ARG A 52 -8.88 -15.06 9.06
C ARG A 52 -9.17 -16.07 7.94
N ARG A 53 -9.76 -15.63 6.83
CA ARG A 53 -10.05 -16.49 5.68
C ARG A 53 -8.79 -17.16 5.13
N LYS A 54 -7.67 -16.44 5.03
CA LYS A 54 -6.41 -17.01 4.55
C LYS A 54 -5.79 -17.99 5.55
N LYS A 55 -5.96 -17.76 6.85
CA LYS A 55 -5.55 -18.68 7.92
C LYS A 55 -6.38 -19.97 7.88
N GLU A 56 -7.69 -19.87 7.74
CA GLU A 56 -8.60 -21.01 7.56
C GLU A 56 -8.28 -21.82 6.30
N GLN A 57 -7.92 -21.14 5.20
CA GLN A 57 -7.47 -21.79 3.96
C GLN A 57 -6.07 -22.42 4.06
N GLY A 58 -5.38 -22.34 5.21
CA GLY A 58 -4.02 -22.86 5.39
C GLY A 58 -2.95 -22.13 4.58
N LYS A 59 -3.27 -20.96 3.99
CA LYS A 59 -2.34 -20.15 3.18
C LYS A 59 -1.42 -19.28 4.02
N ILE A 60 -1.70 -19.16 5.31
CA ILE A 60 -0.85 -18.46 6.28
C ILE A 60 -0.28 -19.53 7.20
N LYS A 61 0.99 -19.83 6.98
CA LYS A 61 1.77 -20.68 7.88
C LYS A 61 2.09 -19.88 9.13
N THR A 62 1.74 -20.44 10.28
CA THR A 62 2.09 -19.93 11.59
C THR A 62 3.50 -20.39 11.96
N ILE A 63 4.13 -19.76 12.95
CA ILE A 63 5.45 -20.19 13.46
C ILE A 63 5.47 -21.68 13.84
N LYS A 64 4.35 -22.22 14.33
CA LYS A 64 4.18 -23.64 14.64
C LYS A 64 4.32 -24.55 13.42
N ASP A 65 3.98 -24.05 12.23
CA ASP A 65 4.12 -24.79 10.97
C ASP A 65 5.56 -24.74 10.42
N TYR A 66 6.41 -23.87 10.97
CA TYR A 66 7.82 -23.70 10.59
C TYR A 66 8.80 -24.27 11.59
N THR A 67 8.42 -24.43 12.85
CA THR A 67 9.23 -25.13 13.85
C THR A 67 9.04 -26.62 13.68
N PRO A 68 10.06 -27.39 13.25
CA PRO A 68 10.00 -28.84 13.37
C PRO A 68 9.79 -29.14 14.85
N LEU A 69 8.78 -29.96 15.16
CA LEU A 69 8.66 -30.57 16.48
C LEU A 69 9.94 -31.38 16.67
N PHE A 70 10.93 -30.80 17.35
CA PHE A 70 12.06 -31.54 17.87
C PHE A 70 11.49 -32.52 18.89
N HIS A 71 11.11 -33.71 18.40
CA HIS A 71 10.87 -34.87 19.23
C HIS A 71 12.24 -35.34 19.72
N PHE A 72 12.60 -34.91 20.92
CA PHE A 72 13.58 -35.57 21.77
C PHE A 72 12.86 -36.58 22.66
#